data_AF-A0A7X9W1M4-F1
#
_entry.id   AF-A0A7X9W1M4-F1
#
_cell.length_a   1.000
_cell.length_b   1.000
_cell.length_c   1.000
_cell.angle_alpha   90.00
_cell.angle_beta   90.00
_cell.angle_gamma   90.00
#
_symmetry.space_group_name_H-M   'P 1'
#
loop_
_entity.id
_entity.type
_entity.pdbx_description
1 polymer ?
#
loop_
_entity_poly.entity_id
_entity_poly.type
_entity_poly.pdbx_seq_one_letter_code
_entity_poly.pdbx_strand_id
1 'polypeptide(L)'
;MSTSLQALAAHGVRLKVLAEVFPVLRHEVVGPLSNATLATAMLRQTPEGASPDALQQRCQRLAGDLTGMLEDSVAVVRELDQWLADQGAVASADALLRECRKLMFSHLLLSRRSVTWSESVASIELPTFASRYLLLAWLLCLLPALPADAELALDFSQADAWHARFTAAPEFADAEPSAFDPQEVELLAAASGWRLERQTHCWSLHLPASTPDK
;
A
#
# COMPACT_ATOMS: atom_id res chain seq x y z
N MET A 1 13.51 28.77 -2.45
CA MET A 1 13.96 27.88 -3.55
C MET A 1 14.21 26.45 -3.07
N SER A 2 14.69 26.20 -1.83
CA SER A 2 14.89 24.84 -1.28
C SER A 2 13.61 23.99 -1.18
N THR A 3 12.47 24.61 -0.87
CA THR A 3 11.17 23.95 -0.69
C THR A 3 10.67 23.26 -1.97
N SER A 4 10.98 23.82 -3.14
CA SER A 4 10.59 23.24 -4.43
C SER A 4 11.42 21.99 -4.77
N LEU A 5 12.73 22.02 -4.50
CA LEU A 5 13.62 20.88 -4.72
C LEU A 5 13.31 19.71 -3.77
N GLN A 6 13.00 19.99 -2.51
CA GLN A 6 12.57 18.97 -1.54
C GLN A 6 11.22 18.35 -1.93
N ALA A 7 10.26 19.15 -2.40
CA ALA A 7 8.98 18.63 -2.89
C ALA A 7 9.15 17.73 -4.12
N LEU A 8 10.03 18.11 -5.05
CA LEU A 8 10.40 17.31 -6.21
C LEU A 8 11.07 15.98 -5.80
N ALA A 9 12.01 16.03 -4.86
CA ALA A 9 12.64 14.83 -4.32
C ALA A 9 11.62 13.90 -3.65
N ALA A 10 10.66 14.45 -2.89
CA ALA A 10 9.60 13.67 -2.25
C ALA A 10 8.72 12.98 -3.29
N HIS A 11 8.41 13.67 -4.38
CA HIS A 11 7.68 13.07 -5.50
C HIS A 11 8.48 11.93 -6.16
N GLY A 12 9.80 12.09 -6.31
CA GLY A 12 10.69 11.03 -6.76
C GLY A 12 10.64 9.78 -5.88
N VAL A 13 10.68 9.94 -4.55
CA VAL A 13 10.55 8.82 -3.62
C VAL A 13 9.16 8.17 -3.70
N ARG A 14 8.07 8.95 -3.82
CA ARG A 14 6.71 8.40 -4.02
C ARG A 14 6.63 7.54 -5.29
N LEU A 15 7.26 7.98 -6.39
CA LEU A 15 7.30 7.20 -7.62
C LEU A 15 8.07 5.89 -7.44
N LYS A 16 9.17 5.89 -6.69
CA LYS A 16 9.88 4.66 -6.31
C LYS A 16 8.98 3.71 -5.52
N VAL A 17 8.26 4.22 -4.51
CA VAL A 17 7.30 3.40 -3.73
C VAL A 17 6.26 2.79 -4.64
N LEU A 18 5.69 3.59 -5.54
CA LEU A 18 4.71 3.10 -6.51
C LEU A 18 5.30 1.98 -7.36
N ALA A 19 6.55 2.10 -7.84
CA ALA A 19 7.20 1.07 -8.63
C ALA A 19 7.32 -0.28 -7.88
N GLU A 20 7.62 -0.25 -6.58
CA GLU A 20 7.71 -1.47 -5.75
C GLU A 20 6.34 -2.14 -5.54
N VAL A 21 5.29 -1.36 -5.31
CA VAL A 21 3.93 -1.92 -5.06
C VAL A 21 3.11 -2.14 -6.33
N PHE A 22 3.54 -1.58 -7.47
CA PHE A 22 2.82 -1.67 -8.74
C PHE A 22 2.51 -3.10 -9.19
N PRO A 23 3.39 -4.11 -9.01
CA PRO A 23 3.04 -5.49 -9.36
C PRO A 23 1.78 -6.00 -8.63
N VAL A 24 1.61 -5.64 -7.36
CA VAL A 24 0.42 -5.99 -6.57
C VAL A 24 -0.80 -5.22 -7.07
N LEU A 25 -0.67 -3.89 -7.25
CA LEU A 25 -1.74 -3.05 -7.78
C LEU A 25 -2.20 -3.51 -9.17
N ARG A 26 -1.26 -3.86 -10.06
CA ARG A 26 -1.54 -4.39 -11.39
C ARG A 26 -2.33 -5.69 -11.31
N HIS A 27 -2.00 -6.57 -10.37
CA HIS A 27 -2.77 -7.81 -10.20
C HIS A 27 -4.23 -7.53 -9.84
N GLU A 28 -4.47 -6.57 -8.94
CA GLU A 28 -5.82 -6.16 -8.54
C GLU A 28 -6.61 -5.56 -9.71
N VAL A 29 -5.96 -4.80 -10.58
CA VAL A 29 -6.58 -4.20 -11.79
C VAL A 29 -6.87 -5.25 -12.86
N VAL A 30 -5.94 -6.17 -13.08
CA VAL A 30 -6.02 -7.16 -14.17
C VAL A 30 -7.06 -8.25 -13.87
N GLY A 31 -7.29 -8.59 -12.60
CA GLY A 31 -8.23 -9.65 -12.20
C GLY A 31 -9.66 -9.43 -12.73
N PRO A 32 -10.33 -8.32 -12.37
CA PRO A 32 -11.68 -8.00 -12.86
C PRO A 32 -11.78 -7.94 -14.39
N LEU A 33 -10.80 -7.32 -15.06
CA LEU A 33 -10.75 -7.22 -16.53
C LEU A 33 -10.61 -8.59 -17.22
N SER A 34 -9.83 -9.49 -16.63
CA SER A 34 -9.63 -10.84 -17.15
C SER A 34 -10.91 -11.68 -17.01
N ASN A 35 -11.60 -11.55 -15.87
CA ASN A 35 -12.88 -12.21 -15.62
C ASN A 35 -13.98 -11.68 -16.57
N ALA A 36 -14.05 -10.36 -16.79
CA ALA A 36 -14.97 -9.77 -17.75
C ALA A 36 -14.72 -10.27 -19.19
N THR A 37 -13.45 -10.41 -19.57
CA THR A 37 -13.07 -10.96 -20.88
C THR A 37 -13.52 -12.41 -21.03
N LEU A 38 -13.34 -13.22 -19.99
CA LEU A 38 -13.79 -14.62 -19.97
C LEU A 38 -15.32 -14.74 -20.05
N ALA A 39 -16.06 -13.96 -19.24
CA ALA A 39 -17.52 -13.92 -19.27
C ALA A 39 -18.05 -13.52 -20.67
N THR A 40 -17.40 -12.55 -21.31
CA THR A 40 -17.71 -12.15 -22.70
C THR A 40 -17.45 -13.29 -23.69
N ALA A 41 -16.35 -14.02 -23.56
CA ALA A 41 -16.07 -15.19 -24.39
C ALA A 41 -17.12 -16.31 -24.18
N MET A 42 -17.53 -16.55 -22.92
CA MET A 42 -18.58 -17.51 -22.60
C MET A 42 -19.94 -17.13 -23.18
N LEU A 43 -20.28 -15.85 -23.23
CA LEU A 43 -21.50 -15.35 -23.89
C LEU A 43 -21.50 -15.60 -25.41
N ARG A 44 -20.33 -15.56 -26.06
CA ARG A 44 -20.19 -15.85 -27.49
C ARG A 44 -20.29 -17.34 -27.81
N GLN A 45 -20.17 -18.21 -26.81
CA GLN A 45 -20.29 -19.65 -26.97
C GLN A 45 -21.71 -20.12 -26.63
N THR A 46 -22.32 -20.83 -27.58
CA THR A 46 -23.59 -21.53 -27.39
C THR A 46 -23.28 -22.97 -26.99
N PRO A 47 -23.61 -23.40 -25.75
CA PRO A 47 -23.40 -24.78 -25.34
C PRO A 47 -24.22 -25.74 -26.21
N GLU A 48 -23.60 -26.83 -26.66
CA GLU A 48 -24.27 -27.87 -27.44
C GLU A 48 -25.36 -28.56 -26.59
N GLY A 49 -26.55 -28.71 -27.16
CA GLY A 49 -27.68 -29.38 -26.51
C GLY A 49 -28.45 -28.55 -25.47
N ALA A 50 -28.14 -27.26 -25.28
CA ALA A 50 -28.89 -26.40 -24.37
C ALA A 50 -30.26 -26.00 -24.94
N SER A 51 -31.30 -26.02 -24.10
CA SER A 51 -32.63 -25.51 -24.47
C SER A 51 -32.61 -23.98 -24.63
N PRO A 52 -33.55 -23.40 -25.40
CA PRO A 52 -33.63 -21.94 -25.59
C PRO A 52 -33.77 -21.18 -24.26
N ASP A 53 -34.58 -21.69 -23.34
CA ASP A 53 -34.80 -21.08 -22.02
C ASP A 53 -33.53 -21.14 -21.15
N ALA A 54 -32.80 -22.25 -21.19
CA ALA A 54 -31.53 -22.39 -20.46
C ALA A 54 -30.45 -21.45 -21.01
N LEU A 55 -30.43 -21.25 -22.35
CA LEU A 55 -29.56 -20.26 -23.00
C LEU A 55 -29.91 -18.84 -22.56
N GLN A 56 -31.20 -18.48 -22.54
CA GLN A 56 -31.66 -17.15 -22.14
C GLN A 56 -31.31 -16.85 -20.67
N GLN A 57 -31.57 -17.79 -19.75
CA GLN A 57 -31.23 -17.63 -18.33
C GLN A 57 -29.71 -17.54 -18.10
N ARG A 58 -28.91 -18.31 -18.86
CA ARG A 58 -27.45 -18.23 -18.81
C ARG A 58 -26.97 -16.87 -19.31
N CYS A 59 -27.49 -16.37 -20.44
CA CYS A 59 -27.15 -15.06 -20.97
C CYS A 59 -27.49 -13.94 -20.00
N GLN A 60 -28.65 -13.98 -19.35
CA GLN A 60 -29.04 -12.98 -18.35
C GLN A 60 -28.09 -12.96 -17.14
N ARG A 61 -27.74 -14.13 -16.59
CA ARG A 61 -26.77 -14.23 -15.49
C ARG A 61 -25.40 -13.71 -15.88
N LEU A 62 -24.84 -14.21 -16.98
CA LEU A 62 -23.52 -13.78 -17.46
C LEU A 62 -23.47 -12.29 -17.82
N ALA A 63 -24.56 -11.71 -18.34
CA ALA A 63 -24.64 -10.28 -18.60
C ALA A 63 -24.67 -9.46 -17.29
N GLY A 64 -25.38 -9.94 -16.27
CA GLY A 64 -25.35 -9.35 -14.92
C GLY A 64 -23.95 -9.41 -14.30
N ASP A 65 -23.33 -10.59 -14.33
CA ASP A 65 -21.97 -10.81 -13.83
C ASP A 65 -20.95 -9.93 -14.57
N LEU A 66 -21.07 -9.81 -15.90
CA LEU A 66 -20.22 -8.95 -16.72
C LEU A 66 -20.36 -7.47 -16.33
N THR A 67 -21.59 -7.02 -16.05
CA THR A 67 -21.84 -5.64 -15.63
C THR A 67 -21.15 -5.37 -14.29
N GLY A 68 -21.30 -6.26 -13.31
CA GLY A 68 -20.61 -6.14 -12.02
C GLY A 68 -19.09 -6.14 -12.17
N MET A 69 -18.51 -7.06 -12.96
CA MET A 69 -17.06 -7.12 -13.20
C MET A 69 -16.53 -5.85 -13.88
N LEU A 70 -17.30 -5.23 -14.77
CA LEU A 70 -16.93 -3.96 -15.41
C LEU A 70 -17.02 -2.78 -14.44
N GLU A 71 -18.04 -2.74 -13.59
CA GLU A 71 -18.17 -1.74 -12.52
C GLU A 71 -17.00 -1.84 -11.54
N ASP A 72 -16.65 -3.06 -11.10
CA ASP A 72 -15.48 -3.34 -10.28
C ASP A 72 -14.19 -2.90 -10.98
N SER A 73 -14.04 -3.19 -12.27
CA SER A 73 -12.88 -2.75 -13.05
C SER A 73 -12.74 -1.22 -13.09
N VAL A 74 -13.85 -0.50 -13.27
CA VAL A 74 -13.86 0.97 -13.26
C VAL A 74 -13.53 1.51 -11.87
N ALA A 75 -14.06 0.88 -10.82
CA ALA A 75 -13.74 1.26 -9.44
C ALA A 75 -12.23 1.13 -9.16
N VAL A 76 -11.61 0.00 -9.52
CA VAL A 76 -10.17 -0.20 -9.33
C VAL A 76 -9.33 0.79 -10.13
N VAL A 77 -9.74 1.12 -11.37
CA VAL A 77 -9.03 2.15 -12.17
C VAL A 77 -9.14 3.54 -11.53
N ARG A 78 -10.28 3.89 -10.91
CA ARG A 78 -10.43 5.14 -10.16
C ARG A 78 -9.59 5.14 -8.87
N GLU A 79 -9.47 4.00 -8.21
CA GLU A 79 -8.59 3.86 -7.05
C GLU A 79 -7.12 4.07 -7.42
N LEU A 80 -6.68 3.63 -8.61
CA LEU A 80 -5.33 3.94 -9.12
C LEU A 80 -5.07 5.45 -9.26
N ASP A 81 -6.07 6.25 -9.61
CA ASP A 81 -5.91 7.71 -9.70
C ASP A 81 -5.55 8.32 -8.33
N GLN A 82 -6.10 7.76 -7.25
CA GLN A 82 -5.79 8.17 -5.87
C GLN A 82 -4.35 7.80 -5.46
N TRP A 83 -3.64 6.98 -6.23
CA TRP A 83 -2.21 6.77 -6.08
C TRP A 83 -1.39 7.91 -6.67
N LEU A 84 -1.84 8.51 -7.78
CA LEU A 84 -1.06 9.49 -8.52
C LEU A 84 -1.31 10.92 -8.04
N ALA A 85 -2.52 11.21 -7.57
CA ALA A 85 -2.93 12.53 -7.14
C ALA A 85 -3.40 12.54 -5.68
N ASP A 86 -2.98 13.56 -4.94
CA ASP A 86 -3.53 13.84 -3.62
C ASP A 86 -4.90 14.51 -3.77
N GLN A 87 -5.95 13.77 -3.44
CA GLN A 87 -7.33 14.26 -3.47
C GLN A 87 -7.81 14.78 -2.11
N GLY A 88 -6.90 14.92 -1.13
CA GLY A 88 -7.25 15.35 0.24
C GLY A 88 -8.05 14.30 1.02
N ALA A 89 -8.00 13.04 0.59
CA ALA A 89 -8.67 11.95 1.29
C ALA A 89 -8.04 11.71 2.66
N VAL A 90 -8.90 11.39 3.63
CA VAL A 90 -8.53 11.04 5.00
C VAL A 90 -9.11 9.66 5.30
N ALA A 91 -8.33 8.83 5.97
CA ALA A 91 -8.76 7.50 6.40
C ALA A 91 -8.28 7.20 7.81
N SER A 92 -8.99 6.29 8.49
CA SER A 92 -8.56 5.78 9.78
C SER A 92 -7.22 5.08 9.66
N ALA A 93 -6.39 5.18 10.70
CA ALA A 93 -5.10 4.48 10.76
C ALA A 93 -5.25 2.97 10.52
N ASP A 94 -6.30 2.36 11.05
CA ASP A 94 -6.62 0.95 10.86
C ASP A 94 -6.87 0.60 9.38
N ALA A 95 -7.64 1.42 8.65
CA ALA A 95 -7.86 1.21 7.21
C ALA A 95 -6.57 1.35 6.40
N LEU A 96 -5.78 2.38 6.70
CA LEU A 96 -4.49 2.65 6.05
C LEU A 96 -3.48 1.50 6.28
N LEU A 97 -3.38 0.99 7.50
CA LEU A 97 -2.47 -0.10 7.85
C LEU A 97 -2.88 -1.41 7.19
N ARG A 98 -4.19 -1.70 7.09
CA ARG A 98 -4.68 -2.86 6.33
C ARG A 98 -4.29 -2.80 4.86
N GLU A 99 -4.45 -1.64 4.22
CA GLU A 99 -4.02 -1.42 2.83
C GLU A 99 -2.52 -1.64 2.67
N CYS A 100 -1.70 -0.99 3.50
CA CYS A 100 -0.24 -1.14 3.45
C CYS A 100 0.20 -2.59 3.67
N ARG A 101 -0.43 -3.30 4.63
CA ARG A 101 -0.14 -4.71 4.89
C ARG A 101 -0.47 -5.60 3.69
N LYS A 102 -1.59 -5.35 2.99
CA LYS A 102 -1.98 -6.06 1.77
C LYS A 102 -0.93 -5.89 0.67
N LEU A 103 -0.46 -4.65 0.46
CA LEU A 103 0.52 -4.33 -0.58
C LEU A 103 1.90 -4.91 -0.28
N MET A 104 2.27 -4.98 0.99
CA MET A 104 3.53 -5.58 1.43
C MET A 104 3.53 -7.12 1.38
N PHE A 105 2.38 -7.76 1.09
CA PHE A 105 2.23 -9.21 1.15
C PHE A 105 3.29 -9.96 0.33
N SER A 106 3.55 -9.55 -0.92
CA SER A 106 4.55 -10.20 -1.77
C SER A 106 5.97 -10.07 -1.22
N HIS A 107 6.33 -8.89 -0.68
CA HIS A 107 7.64 -8.69 -0.05
C HIS A 107 7.80 -9.55 1.22
N LEU A 108 6.75 -9.63 2.04
CA LEU A 108 6.76 -10.42 3.26
C LEU A 108 6.81 -11.92 2.98
N LEU A 109 6.02 -12.42 2.03
CA LEU A 109 5.96 -13.84 1.66
C LEU A 109 7.29 -14.35 1.12
N LEU A 110 8.00 -13.52 0.36
CA LEU A 110 9.32 -13.88 -0.21
C LEU A 110 10.46 -13.65 0.77
N SER A 111 10.26 -12.81 1.79
CA SER A 111 11.27 -12.59 2.83
C SER A 111 11.30 -13.73 3.84
N ARG A 112 12.48 -14.09 4.33
CA ARG A 112 12.64 -14.96 5.51
C ARG A 112 12.53 -14.17 6.83
N ARG A 113 11.75 -13.08 6.83
CA ARG A 113 11.68 -12.12 7.93
C ARG A 113 10.26 -12.09 8.47
N SER A 114 10.11 -12.05 9.79
CA SER A 114 8.81 -11.95 10.43
C SER A 114 8.48 -10.50 10.75
N VAL A 115 7.21 -10.12 10.51
CA VAL A 115 6.67 -8.83 10.91
C VAL A 115 5.48 -9.05 11.83
N THR A 116 5.62 -8.57 13.05
CA THR A 116 4.57 -8.58 14.07
C THR A 116 3.89 -7.21 14.08
N TRP A 117 2.60 -7.19 13.75
CA TRP A 117 1.78 -5.98 13.78
C TRP A 117 1.06 -5.90 15.13
N SER A 118 1.01 -4.72 15.75
CA SER A 118 0.25 -4.54 17.00
C SER A 118 -1.24 -4.88 16.81
N GLU A 119 -1.84 -5.50 17.82
CA GLU A 119 -3.28 -5.80 17.83
C GLU A 119 -4.12 -4.53 18.05
N SER A 120 -3.58 -3.54 18.75
CA SER A 120 -4.19 -2.23 18.95
C SER A 120 -3.61 -1.20 17.98
N VAL A 121 -4.50 -0.37 17.45
CA VAL A 121 -4.18 0.78 16.60
C VAL A 121 -4.87 1.99 17.20
N ALA A 122 -4.16 3.12 17.29
CA ALA A 122 -4.72 4.37 17.75
C ALA A 122 -5.89 4.80 16.85
N SER A 123 -6.98 5.27 17.47
CA SER A 123 -8.15 5.78 16.76
C SER A 123 -7.90 7.19 16.24
N ILE A 124 -7.10 7.29 15.18
CA ILE A 124 -6.71 8.55 14.52
C ILE A 124 -7.04 8.52 13.03
N GLU A 125 -7.27 9.71 12.48
CA GLU A 125 -7.54 9.94 11.07
C GLU A 125 -6.29 10.57 10.42
N LEU A 126 -5.89 10.06 9.25
CA LEU A 126 -4.66 10.43 8.58
C LEU A 126 -4.88 10.78 7.11
N PRO A 127 -4.14 11.77 6.56
CA PRO A 127 -4.13 12.02 5.13
C PRO A 127 -3.66 10.77 4.38
N THR A 128 -4.54 10.15 3.60
CA THR A 128 -4.30 8.84 3.00
C THR A 128 -3.11 8.86 2.07
N PHE A 129 -3.04 9.86 1.18
CA PHE A 129 -2.00 9.96 0.16
C PHE A 129 -0.60 10.00 0.77
N ALA A 130 -0.33 10.98 1.64
CA ALA A 130 0.98 11.18 2.24
C ALA A 130 1.39 10.02 3.16
N SER A 131 0.46 9.58 4.02
CA SER A 131 0.74 8.58 5.06
C SER A 131 1.00 7.19 4.47
N ARG A 132 0.28 6.82 3.41
CA ARG A 132 0.48 5.54 2.69
C ARG A 132 1.87 5.43 2.11
N TYR A 133 2.31 6.48 1.39
CA TYR A 133 3.63 6.52 0.79
C TYR A 133 4.75 6.45 1.85
N LEU A 134 4.58 7.19 2.95
CA LEU A 134 5.53 7.18 4.06
C LEU A 134 5.63 5.79 4.72
N LEU A 135 4.49 5.17 5.04
CA LEU A 135 4.45 3.84 5.64
C LEU A 135 5.10 2.78 4.75
N LEU A 136 4.77 2.76 3.47
CA LEU A 136 5.35 1.81 2.53
C LEU A 136 6.85 2.01 2.38
N ALA A 137 7.32 3.25 2.20
CA ALA A 137 8.75 3.57 2.14
C ALA A 137 9.47 3.14 3.43
N TRP A 138 8.87 3.37 4.59
CA TRP A 138 9.44 2.98 5.88
C TRP A 138 9.60 1.47 5.99
N LEU A 139 8.58 0.68 5.61
CA LEU A 139 8.64 -0.78 5.62
C LEU A 139 9.62 -1.33 4.57
N LEU A 140 9.59 -0.78 3.36
CA LEU A 140 10.47 -1.18 2.25
C LEU A 140 11.93 -0.79 2.51
N CYS A 141 12.19 0.23 3.33
CA CYS A 141 13.52 0.57 3.82
C CYS A 141 14.01 -0.39 4.92
N LEU A 142 13.14 -0.71 5.88
CA LEU A 142 13.52 -1.49 7.06
C LEU A 142 13.66 -2.98 6.76
N LEU A 143 12.74 -3.57 6.00
CA LEU A 143 12.72 -5.01 5.78
C LEU A 143 14.02 -5.54 5.15
N PRO A 144 14.55 -4.96 4.06
CA PRO A 144 15.79 -5.45 3.45
C PRO A 144 17.02 -5.31 4.34
N ALA A 145 17.05 -4.31 5.22
CA ALA A 145 18.18 -4.03 6.10
C ALA A 145 18.24 -4.94 7.34
N LEU A 146 17.16 -5.66 7.66
CA LEU A 146 17.16 -6.59 8.77
C LEU A 146 17.90 -7.89 8.41
N PRO A 147 18.69 -8.45 9.34
CA PRO A 147 19.27 -9.79 9.18
C PRO A 147 18.21 -10.84 8.85
N ALA A 148 18.61 -11.93 8.20
CA ALA A 148 17.74 -13.09 8.04
C ALA A 148 17.27 -13.57 9.43
N ASP A 149 16.01 -13.98 9.55
CA ASP A 149 15.39 -14.46 10.79
C ASP A 149 15.22 -13.40 11.90
N ALA A 150 15.55 -12.13 11.66
CA ALA A 150 15.23 -11.05 12.58
C ALA A 150 13.72 -10.72 12.56
N GLU A 151 13.21 -10.25 13.70
CA GLU A 151 11.81 -9.87 13.84
C GLU A 151 11.67 -8.35 13.83
N LEU A 152 10.67 -7.87 13.08
CA LEU A 152 10.21 -6.49 13.08
C LEU A 152 8.88 -6.41 13.83
N ALA A 153 8.86 -5.75 14.99
CA ALA A 153 7.63 -5.46 15.72
C ALA A 153 7.18 -4.02 15.44
N LEU A 154 5.99 -3.87 14.86
CA LEU A 154 5.37 -2.60 14.56
C LEU A 154 4.30 -2.28 15.61
N ASP A 155 4.41 -1.11 16.22
CA ASP A 155 3.51 -0.62 17.27
C ASP A 155 2.84 0.68 16.80
N PHE A 156 1.53 0.60 16.59
CA PHE A 156 0.67 1.69 16.14
C PHE A 156 -0.33 2.13 17.22
N SER A 157 -0.12 1.71 18.47
CA SER A 157 -1.06 1.94 19.57
C SER A 157 -1.11 3.39 20.05
N GLN A 158 -0.06 4.16 19.80
CA GLN A 158 0.07 5.56 20.20
C GLN A 158 -0.40 6.52 19.09
N ALA A 159 -1.04 7.61 19.50
CA ALA A 159 -1.63 8.61 18.60
C ALA A 159 -0.63 9.70 18.17
N ASP A 160 0.53 9.77 18.82
CA ASP A 160 1.59 10.76 18.62
C ASP A 160 2.82 10.18 17.92
N ALA A 161 3.09 8.88 18.09
CA ALA A 161 4.19 8.20 17.43
C ALA A 161 3.88 6.75 17.09
N TRP A 162 4.44 6.28 15.98
CA TRP A 162 4.43 4.87 15.59
C TRP A 162 5.85 4.32 15.62
N HIS A 163 6.01 3.08 16.10
CA HIS A 163 7.33 2.51 16.36
C HIS A 163 7.57 1.22 15.58
N ALA A 164 8.78 1.10 15.05
CA ALA A 164 9.36 -0.13 14.52
C ALA A 164 10.48 -0.56 15.46
N ARG A 165 10.29 -1.67 16.16
CA ARG A 165 11.27 -2.26 17.09
C ARG A 165 11.89 -3.51 16.46
N PHE A 166 13.19 -3.67 16.65
CA PHE A 166 13.95 -4.75 16.02
C PHE A 166 14.68 -5.59 17.07
N THR A 167 14.66 -6.91 16.91
CA THR A 167 15.44 -7.82 17.78
C THR A 167 16.94 -7.76 17.49
N ALA A 168 17.30 -7.46 16.23
CA ALA A 168 18.65 -7.18 15.78
C ALA A 168 18.68 -5.84 15.01
N ALA A 169 19.75 -5.07 15.16
CA ALA A 169 19.84 -3.77 14.52
C ALA A 169 19.89 -3.92 12.98
N PRO A 170 19.17 -3.07 12.22
CA PRO A 170 19.24 -3.09 10.77
C PRO A 170 20.61 -2.61 10.26
N GLU A 171 21.18 -3.33 9.30
CA GLU A 171 22.48 -3.06 8.70
C GLU A 171 22.30 -2.43 7.31
N PHE A 172 22.40 -1.11 7.24
CA PHE A 172 22.23 -0.37 5.97
C PHE A 172 23.52 -0.25 5.14
N ALA A 173 24.67 -0.63 5.70
CA ALA A 173 25.98 -0.47 5.05
C ALA A 173 26.33 -1.62 4.09
N ASP A 174 25.93 -2.85 4.43
CA ASP A 174 26.27 -4.08 3.71
C ASP A 174 25.04 -4.84 3.16
N ALA A 175 23.84 -4.27 3.30
CA ALA A 175 22.62 -4.84 2.72
C ALA A 175 22.68 -4.81 1.18
N GLU A 176 22.07 -5.82 0.53
CA GLU A 176 21.71 -5.74 -0.89
C GLU A 176 21.05 -4.38 -1.19
N PRO A 177 21.23 -3.79 -2.39
CA PRO A 177 20.73 -2.45 -2.68
C PRO A 177 19.23 -2.35 -2.35
N SER A 178 18.95 -1.73 -1.21
CA SER A 178 17.59 -1.51 -0.73
C SER A 178 16.93 -0.54 -1.69
N ALA A 179 15.65 -0.79 -2.00
CA ALA A 179 14.87 0.12 -2.83
C ALA A 179 14.79 1.54 -2.23
N PHE A 180 14.96 1.64 -0.90
CA PHE A 180 14.94 2.89 -0.15
C PHE A 180 16.08 2.97 0.85
N ASP A 181 16.66 4.16 0.95
CA ASP A 181 17.57 4.51 2.04
C ASP A 181 16.85 5.28 3.17
N PRO A 182 17.47 5.41 4.36
CA PRO A 182 16.86 6.10 5.49
C PRO A 182 16.60 7.60 5.23
N GLN A 183 17.37 8.25 4.36
CA GLN A 183 17.21 9.67 4.03
C GLN A 183 15.96 9.88 3.18
N GLU A 184 15.63 8.94 2.31
CA GLU A 184 14.40 8.99 1.51
C GLU A 184 13.14 8.90 2.39
N VAL A 185 13.17 8.07 3.44
CA VAL A 185 12.08 8.00 4.43
C VAL A 185 11.98 9.30 5.22
N GLU A 186 13.12 9.86 5.65
CA GLU A 186 13.18 11.15 6.36
C GLU A 186 12.64 12.29 5.49
N LEU A 187 12.91 12.26 4.19
CA LEU A 187 12.43 13.21 3.22
C LEU A 187 10.90 13.13 3.03
N LEU A 188 10.34 11.92 2.93
CA LEU A 188 8.88 11.72 2.88
C LEU A 188 8.21 12.14 4.19
N ALA A 189 8.81 11.85 5.34
CA ALA A 189 8.31 12.24 6.63
C ALA A 189 8.19 13.77 6.71
N ALA A 190 9.29 14.48 6.42
CA ALA A 190 9.33 15.94 6.42
C ALA A 190 8.32 16.55 5.43
N ALA A 191 8.21 16.00 4.22
CA ALA A 191 7.25 16.47 3.21
C ALA A 191 5.78 16.26 3.62
N SER A 192 5.53 15.37 4.58
CA SER A 192 4.20 15.05 5.11
C SER A 192 3.92 15.74 6.45
N GLY A 193 4.88 16.50 6.99
CA GLY A 193 4.78 17.10 8.33
C GLY A 193 5.07 16.12 9.49
N TRP A 194 5.52 14.91 9.17
CA TRP A 194 5.93 13.89 10.15
C TRP A 194 7.42 14.07 10.48
N ARG A 195 7.86 13.45 11.57
CA ARG A 195 9.28 13.40 11.94
C ARG A 195 9.73 11.96 12.14
N LEU A 196 10.78 11.56 11.43
CA LEU A 196 11.45 10.28 11.64
C LEU A 196 12.53 10.44 12.72
N GLU A 197 12.49 9.58 13.73
CA GLU A 197 13.56 9.43 14.74
C GLU A 197 14.16 8.03 14.62
N ARG A 198 15.48 7.95 14.52
CA ARG A 198 16.21 6.69 14.31
C ARG A 198 17.08 6.39 15.52
N GLN A 199 16.81 5.28 16.19
CA GLN A 199 17.64 4.70 17.23
C GLN A 199 18.08 3.30 16.81
N THR A 200 19.10 2.75 17.46
CA THR A 200 19.71 1.45 17.08
C THR A 200 18.70 0.31 17.01
N HIS A 201 17.73 0.27 17.94
CA HIS A 201 16.74 -0.81 18.05
C HIS A 201 15.29 -0.34 17.92
N CYS A 202 15.07 0.95 17.64
CA CYS A 202 13.75 1.52 17.53
C CYS A 202 13.76 2.68 16.54
N TRP A 203 12.98 2.60 15.48
CA TRP A 203 12.68 3.76 14.63
C TRP A 203 11.27 4.24 14.93
N SER A 204 11.08 5.54 15.02
CA SER A 204 9.81 6.15 15.37
C SER A 204 9.37 7.17 14.34
N LEU A 205 8.15 7.04 13.84
CA LEU A 205 7.48 8.04 13.03
C LEU A 205 6.56 8.85 13.95
N HIS A 206 6.97 10.08 14.25
CA HIS A 206 6.16 11.02 15.01
C HIS A 206 5.17 11.71 14.08
N LEU A 207 3.91 11.66 14.46
CA LEU A 207 2.82 12.26 13.71
C LEU A 207 2.92 13.79 13.74
N PRO A 208 2.34 14.49 12.74
CA PRO A 208 2.27 15.94 12.77
C PRO A 208 1.52 16.37 14.04
N ALA A 209 2.13 17.25 14.83
CA ALA A 209 1.43 17.82 15.98
C ALA A 209 0.15 18.50 15.47
N SER A 210 -1.00 18.17 16.07
CA SER A 210 -2.24 18.90 15.82
C SER A 210 -1.95 20.37 16.08
N THR A 211 -1.90 21.20 15.04
CA THR A 211 -1.87 22.64 15.26
C THR A 211 -3.15 22.98 16.02
N PRO A 212 -3.07 23.50 17.26
CA PRO A 212 -4.28 23.95 17.94
C PRO A 212 -4.92 25.02 17.05
N ASP A 213 -6.20 24.82 16.73
CA ASP A 213 -7.01 25.83 16.04
C ASP A 213 -6.82 27.18 16.74
N LYS A 214 -6.50 28.21 15.94
CA LYS A 214 -6.42 29.60 16.41
C LYS A 214 -7.79 30.20 16.60
#